data_AF-A0AB33T6G6-F1
#
_entry.id   AF-A0AB33T6G6-F1
#
_cell.length_a   1.000
_cell.length_b   1.000
_cell.length_c   1.000
_cell.angle_alpha   90.00
_cell.angle_beta   90.00
_cell.angle_gamma   90.00
#
_symmetry.space_group_name_H-M   'P 1'
#
loop_
_entity.id
_entity.type
_entity.pdbx_description
1 polymer ?
#
loop_
_entity_poly.entity_id
_entity_poly.type
_entity_poly.pdbx_seq_one_letter_code
_entity_poly.pdbx_strand_id
1 'polypeptide(L)'
;MPRPDIGDVRAGLLTVKQAARIRGCKPKYLEQLVWQAVKADVLERDGACVICSRPDGVLDVHHRMARGSGGTSVAHIAFGMANLITLCREHHMWVEGNPDEAREHGWKLDHGDTLPADLEVLRFGATVRLFDDGSFLAVVA
;
A
#
# COMPACT_ATOMS: atom_id res chain seq x y z
N MET A 1 3.21 25.39 -7.34
CA MET A 1 3.18 25.05 -5.90
C MET A 1 2.93 23.56 -5.81
N PRO A 2 3.68 22.80 -4.99
CA PRO A 2 3.41 21.37 -4.80
C PRO A 2 1.97 21.26 -4.26
N ARG A 3 1.17 20.32 -4.80
CA ARG A 3 -0.21 20.11 -4.34
C ARG A 3 -0.13 19.48 -2.94
N PRO A 4 -0.36 20.24 -1.85
CA PRO A 4 -0.07 19.77 -0.49
C PRO A 4 -0.98 18.59 -0.11
N ASP A 5 -2.15 18.50 -0.73
CA ASP A 5 -3.24 17.62 -0.31
C ASP A 5 -3.06 16.12 -0.55
N ILE A 6 -2.22 15.69 -1.50
CA ILE A 6 -1.98 14.25 -1.73
C ILE A 6 -0.88 13.74 -0.79
N GLY A 7 0.24 14.47 -0.71
CA GLY A 7 1.35 14.12 0.17
C GLY A 7 0.93 14.14 1.64
N ASP A 8 0.20 15.19 2.06
CA ASP A 8 -0.25 15.33 3.44
C ASP A 8 -1.28 14.25 3.84
N VAL A 9 -2.16 13.84 2.90
CA VAL A 9 -3.12 12.76 3.15
C VAL A 9 -2.41 11.41 3.23
N ARG A 10 -1.45 11.15 2.34
CA ARG A 10 -0.66 9.91 2.36
C ARG A 10 0.18 9.80 3.63
N ALA A 11 0.82 10.89 4.05
CA ALA A 11 1.60 10.97 5.28
C ALA A 11 0.74 11.00 6.55
N GLY A 12 -0.59 11.01 6.43
CA GLY A 12 -1.51 11.07 7.57
C GLY A 12 -1.52 12.40 8.33
N LEU A 13 -0.89 13.44 7.78
CA LEU A 13 -0.92 14.80 8.32
C LEU A 13 -2.33 15.42 8.23
N LEU A 14 -3.09 15.00 7.21
CA LEU A 14 -4.50 15.36 7.05
C LEU A 14 -5.34 14.12 6.74
N THR A 15 -6.53 14.04 7.32
CA THR A 15 -7.54 13.12 6.81
C THR A 15 -8.05 13.59 5.44
N VAL A 16 -8.56 12.67 4.62
CA VAL A 16 -9.24 13.01 3.35
C VAL A 16 -10.32 14.07 3.56
N LYS A 17 -11.08 14.00 4.66
CA LYS A 17 -12.14 14.97 4.96
C LYS A 17 -11.60 16.38 5.21
N GLN A 18 -10.52 16.50 5.99
CA GLN A 18 -9.88 17.80 6.26
C GLN A 18 -9.29 18.39 4.98
N ALA A 19 -8.52 17.59 4.22
CA ALA A 19 -7.92 18.03 2.97
C ALA A 19 -8.98 18.42 1.92
N ALA A 20 -10.07 17.65 1.80
CA ALA A 20 -11.17 17.96 0.90
C ALA A 20 -11.90 19.26 1.29
N ARG A 21 -12.05 19.53 2.60
CA ARG A 21 -12.62 20.79 3.09
C ARG A 21 -11.74 21.98 2.72
N ILE A 22 -10.42 21.88 2.92
CA ILE A 22 -9.46 22.93 2.55
C ILE A 22 -9.51 23.20 1.04
N ARG A 23 -9.62 22.14 0.23
CA ARG A 23 -9.68 22.24 -1.23
C ARG A 23 -11.05 22.66 -1.78
N GLY A 24 -12.09 22.63 -0.97
CA GLY A 24 -13.47 22.90 -1.42
C GLY A 24 -14.01 21.82 -2.37
N CYS A 25 -13.60 20.56 -2.21
CA CYS A 25 -14.04 19.44 -3.05
C CYS A 25 -14.75 18.33 -2.26
N LYS A 26 -15.38 17.38 -2.97
CA LYS A 26 -16.01 16.21 -2.33
C LYS A 26 -14.92 15.27 -1.77
N PRO A 27 -15.05 14.75 -0.54
CA PRO A 27 -14.07 13.80 0.03
C PRO A 27 -13.83 12.57 -0.84
N LYS A 28 -14.88 11.97 -1.40
CA LYS A 28 -14.77 10.80 -2.30
C LYS A 28 -13.94 11.09 -3.55
N TYR A 29 -14.01 12.30 -4.09
CA TYR A 29 -13.20 12.71 -5.24
C TYR A 29 -11.73 12.80 -4.84
N LEU A 30 -11.42 13.42 -3.70
CA LEU A 30 -10.05 13.50 -3.21
C LEU A 30 -9.48 12.11 -2.87
N GLU A 31 -10.24 11.26 -2.19
CA GLU A 31 -9.84 9.87 -1.91
C GLU A 31 -9.47 9.13 -3.20
N GLN A 32 -10.29 9.24 -4.24
CA GLN A 32 -10.00 8.62 -5.53
C GLN A 32 -8.71 9.18 -6.16
N LEU A 33 -8.50 10.50 -6.12
CA LEU A 33 -7.27 11.11 -6.62
C LEU A 33 -6.02 10.63 -5.86
N VAL A 34 -6.09 10.60 -4.53
CA VAL A 34 -4.99 10.11 -3.68
C VAL A 34 -4.71 8.65 -3.98
N TRP A 35 -5.75 7.82 -4.07
CA TRP A 35 -5.61 6.40 -4.41
C TRP A 35 -4.98 6.19 -5.79
N GLN A 36 -5.37 6.94 -6.81
CA GLN A 36 -4.75 6.81 -8.14
C GLN A 36 -3.26 7.18 -8.13
N ALA A 37 -2.89 8.25 -7.41
CA ALA A 37 -1.49 8.64 -7.27
C ALA A 37 -0.68 7.57 -6.52
N VAL A 38 -1.17 7.09 -5.38
CA VAL A 38 -0.53 6.02 -4.59
C VAL A 38 -0.40 4.73 -5.40
N LYS A 39 -1.45 4.36 -6.14
CA LYS A 39 -1.42 3.17 -7.00
C LYS A 39 -0.35 3.29 -8.07
N ALA A 40 -0.21 4.46 -8.70
CA ALA A 40 0.84 4.70 -9.69
C ALA A 40 2.24 4.59 -9.06
N ASP A 41 2.46 5.21 -7.91
CA ASP A 41 3.76 5.18 -7.22
C ASP A 41 4.15 3.75 -6.78
N VAL A 42 3.20 2.93 -6.33
CA VAL A 42 3.46 1.53 -5.95
C VAL A 42 3.79 0.67 -7.18
N LEU A 43 3.05 0.85 -8.28
CA LEU A 43 3.34 0.16 -9.54
C LEU A 43 4.69 0.57 -10.12
N GLU A 44 5.07 1.84 -10.01
CA GLU A 44 6.39 2.33 -10.43
C GLU A 44 7.50 1.74 -9.56
N ARG A 45 7.33 1.74 -8.23
CA ARG A 45 8.31 1.16 -7.29
C ARG A 45 8.57 -0.31 -7.58
N ASP A 46 7.51 -1.07 -7.81
CA ASP A 46 7.60 -2.53 -7.95
C ASP A 46 7.88 -2.97 -9.38
N GLY A 47 7.26 -2.35 -10.40
CA GLY A 47 7.43 -2.68 -11.81
C GLY A 47 6.95 -4.07 -12.25
N ALA A 48 6.73 -4.98 -11.30
CA ALA A 48 6.36 -6.37 -11.51
C ALA A 48 5.66 -6.96 -10.26
N CYS A 49 5.06 -8.14 -10.42
CA CYS A 49 4.57 -8.91 -9.29
C CYS A 49 5.71 -9.23 -8.30
N VAL A 50 5.60 -8.81 -7.05
CA VAL A 50 6.67 -9.00 -6.05
C VAL A 50 6.97 -10.46 -5.70
N ILE A 51 6.06 -11.38 -6.03
CA ILE A 51 6.22 -12.83 -5.78
C ILE A 51 6.94 -13.52 -6.95
N CYS A 52 6.43 -13.37 -8.18
CA CYS A 52 6.95 -14.10 -9.34
C CYS A 52 7.83 -13.27 -10.29
N SER A 53 8.06 -12.00 -10.00
CA SER A 53 8.88 -11.08 -10.79
C SER A 53 8.41 -10.84 -12.23
N ARG A 54 7.20 -11.29 -12.59
CA ARG A 54 6.62 -11.05 -13.92
C ARG A 54 6.08 -9.62 -14.03
N PRO A 55 6.53 -8.81 -15.01
CA PRO A 55 6.05 -7.46 -15.24
C PRO A 55 4.79 -7.40 -16.12
N ASP A 56 4.46 -8.51 -16.77
CA ASP A 56 3.38 -8.61 -17.75
C ASP A 56 2.05 -9.04 -17.12
N GLY A 57 0.96 -8.73 -17.84
CA GLY A 57 -0.41 -9.01 -17.42
C GLY A 57 -1.02 -7.91 -16.54
N VAL A 58 -2.19 -8.21 -15.96
CA VAL A 58 -2.88 -7.27 -15.07
C VAL A 58 -2.22 -7.31 -13.69
N LEU A 59 -1.62 -6.19 -13.30
CA LEU A 59 -1.05 -5.96 -11.99
C LEU A 59 -2.04 -5.22 -11.09
N ASP A 60 -2.27 -5.77 -9.90
CA ASP A 60 -3.08 -5.21 -8.84
C ASP A 60 -2.17 -4.68 -7.73
N VAL A 61 -2.55 -3.55 -7.14
CA VAL A 61 -1.95 -3.07 -5.88
C VAL A 61 -2.75 -3.69 -4.73
N HIS A 62 -2.07 -4.51 -3.94
CA HIS A 62 -2.62 -5.27 -2.84
C HIS A 62 -2.28 -4.63 -1.50
N HIS A 63 -3.27 -4.52 -0.62
CA HIS A 63 -3.10 -4.09 0.77
C HIS A 63 -2.66 -5.27 1.63
N ARG A 64 -1.48 -5.19 2.24
CA ARG A 64 -0.97 -6.21 3.18
C ARG A 64 -1.85 -6.30 4.42
N MET A 65 -2.12 -5.15 5.05
CA MET A 65 -3.13 -4.97 6.09
C MET A 65 -4.42 -4.48 5.45
N ALA A 66 -5.49 -5.27 5.55
CA ALA A 66 -6.76 -4.98 4.90
C ALA A 66 -7.37 -3.65 5.37
N ARG A 67 -8.16 -2.99 4.52
CA ARG A 67 -8.87 -1.74 4.88
C ARG A 67 -10.13 -1.97 5.72
N GLY A 68 -10.56 -3.22 5.89
CA GLY A 68 -11.86 -3.57 6.45
C GLY A 68 -13.06 -3.24 5.54
N SER A 69 -14.19 -3.86 5.82
CA SER A 69 -15.46 -3.57 5.14
C SER A 69 -15.93 -2.14 5.43
N GLY A 70 -16.12 -1.34 4.40
CA GLY A 70 -16.45 0.09 4.52
C GLY A 70 -15.25 1.04 4.37
N GLY A 71 -14.04 0.49 4.22
CA GLY A 71 -12.82 1.26 4.10
C GLY A 71 -12.31 1.78 5.44
N THR A 72 -11.20 2.52 5.40
CA THR A 72 -10.52 3.05 6.58
C THR A 72 -10.12 4.51 6.36
N SER A 73 -10.19 5.30 7.42
CA SER A 73 -9.65 6.67 7.47
C SER A 73 -8.21 6.74 7.98
N VAL A 74 -7.64 5.60 8.39
CA VAL A 74 -6.25 5.51 8.86
C VAL A 74 -5.32 5.55 7.65
N ALA A 75 -4.52 6.60 7.54
CA ALA A 75 -3.74 6.89 6.33
C ALA A 75 -2.74 5.80 5.97
N HIS A 76 -1.96 5.28 6.92
CA HIS A 76 -0.98 4.22 6.65
C HIS A 76 -1.64 2.91 6.19
N ILE A 77 -2.89 2.65 6.58
CA ILE A 77 -3.66 1.49 6.08
C ILE A 77 -4.25 1.80 4.69
N ALA A 78 -4.85 2.98 4.51
CA ALA A 78 -5.53 3.33 3.26
C ALA A 78 -4.55 3.56 2.08
N PHE A 79 -3.46 4.27 2.35
CA PHE A 79 -2.56 4.88 1.37
C PHE A 79 -1.06 4.69 1.67
N GLY A 80 -0.70 4.17 2.84
CA GLY A 80 0.69 4.00 3.25
C GLY A 80 1.41 3.05 2.31
N MET A 81 2.50 3.51 1.70
CA MET A 81 3.24 2.73 0.69
C MET A 81 3.88 1.47 1.28
N ALA A 82 4.14 1.46 2.59
CA ALA A 82 4.59 0.26 3.28
C ALA A 82 3.51 -0.84 3.34
N ASN A 83 2.23 -0.46 3.30
CA ASN A 83 1.10 -1.38 3.34
C ASN A 83 0.73 -1.94 1.96
N LEU A 84 1.40 -1.51 0.89
CA LEU A 84 0.98 -1.78 -0.47
C LEU A 84 2.07 -2.51 -1.23
N ILE A 85 1.72 -3.57 -1.95
CA ILE A 85 2.61 -4.31 -2.85
C ILE A 85 1.93 -4.59 -4.18
N THR A 86 2.73 -4.74 -5.23
CA THR A 86 2.22 -5.10 -6.55
C THR A 86 2.18 -6.62 -6.73
N LEU A 87 1.02 -7.15 -7.10
CA LEU A 87 0.81 -8.58 -7.39
C LEU A 87 0.15 -8.75 -8.76
N CYS A 88 0.50 -9.81 -9.49
CA CYS A 88 -0.33 -10.23 -10.62
C CYS A 88 -1.64 -10.84 -10.10
N ARG A 89 -2.66 -10.91 -10.95
CA ARG A 89 -3.99 -11.42 -10.57
C ARG A 89 -3.97 -12.79 -9.89
N GLU A 90 -3.16 -13.72 -10.40
CA GLU A 90 -3.00 -15.07 -9.86
C GLU A 90 -2.51 -15.05 -8.41
N HIS A 91 -1.39 -14.35 -8.16
CA HIS A 91 -0.82 -14.22 -6.83
C HIS A 91 -1.69 -13.40 -5.88
N HIS A 92 -2.37 -12.38 -6.39
CA HIS A 92 -3.32 -11.61 -5.60
C HIS A 92 -4.45 -12.51 -5.08
N MET A 93 -5.04 -13.35 -5.94
CA MET A 93 -6.05 -14.32 -5.52
C MET A 93 -5.48 -15.38 -4.56
N TRP A 94 -4.26 -15.84 -4.82
CA TRP A 94 -3.61 -16.83 -3.97
C TRP A 94 -3.35 -16.29 -2.55
N VAL A 95 -2.85 -15.06 -2.41
CA VAL A 95 -2.63 -14.41 -1.11
C VAL A 95 -3.94 -14.26 -0.32
N GLU A 96 -5.03 -13.93 -1.00
CA GLU A 96 -6.34 -13.83 -0.35
C GLU A 96 -6.88 -15.19 0.09
N GLY A 97 -6.60 -16.25 -0.68
CA GLY A 97 -7.02 -17.62 -0.38
C GLY A 97 -6.15 -18.37 0.64
N ASN A 98 -4.89 -17.96 0.83
CA ASN A 98 -3.90 -18.64 1.68
C ASN A 98 -3.31 -17.65 2.71
N PRO A 99 -4.13 -17.11 3.63
CA PRO A 99 -3.74 -15.99 4.47
C PRO A 99 -2.63 -16.34 5.48
N ASP A 100 -2.53 -17.59 5.93
CA ASP A 100 -1.54 -17.98 6.94
C ASP A 100 -0.14 -18.01 6.32
N GLU A 101 0.04 -18.68 5.18
CA GLU A 101 1.30 -18.69 4.42
C GLU A 101 1.66 -17.27 3.92
N ALA A 102 0.66 -16.49 3.49
CA ALA A 102 0.90 -15.10 3.10
C ALA A 102 1.42 -14.21 4.24
N ARG A 103 1.05 -14.50 5.50
CA ARG A 103 1.59 -13.78 6.67
C ARG A 103 3.04 -14.13 6.95
N GLU A 104 3.45 -15.38 6.74
CA GLU A 104 4.85 -15.80 6.90
C GLU A 104 5.80 -15.01 5.99
N HIS A 105 5.31 -14.58 4.83
CA HIS A 105 6.05 -13.75 3.88
C HIS A 105 5.80 -12.24 4.02
N GLY A 106 4.96 -11.84 4.98
CA GLY A 106 4.57 -10.45 5.17
C GLY A 106 3.70 -9.87 4.04
N TRP A 107 3.15 -10.70 3.14
CA TRP A 107 2.23 -10.26 2.09
C TRP A 107 0.83 -9.96 2.64
N LYS A 108 0.49 -10.53 3.79
CA LYS A 108 -0.71 -10.23 4.56
C LYS A 108 -0.33 -9.91 6.01
N LEU A 109 -1.05 -9.01 6.65
CA LEU A 109 -0.78 -8.54 8.01
C LEU A 109 -2.09 -8.50 8.81
N ASP A 110 -2.00 -8.87 10.09
CA ASP A 110 -3.12 -8.71 11.02
C ASP A 110 -3.24 -7.25 11.48
N HIS A 111 -4.45 -6.84 11.80
CA HIS A 111 -4.66 -5.56 12.50
C HIS A 111 -4.09 -5.63 13.91
N GLY A 112 -3.44 -4.55 14.35
CA GLY A 112 -2.86 -4.44 15.68
C GLY A 112 -2.11 -3.12 15.86
N ASP A 113 -1.24 -3.09 16.87
CA ASP A 113 -0.46 -1.89 17.22
C ASP A 113 0.80 -1.70 16.36
N THR A 114 1.17 -2.70 15.56
CA THR A 114 2.36 -2.64 14.70
C THR A 114 2.01 -2.06 13.33
N LEU A 115 2.81 -1.08 12.88
CA LEU A 115 2.63 -0.47 11.56
C LEU A 115 3.18 -1.38 10.44
N PRO A 116 2.59 -1.37 9.25
CA PRO A 116 3.14 -2.10 8.10
C PRO A 116 4.60 -1.75 7.77
N ALA A 117 5.03 -0.51 8.07
CA ALA A 117 6.41 -0.04 7.88
C ALA A 117 7.42 -0.67 8.85
N ASP A 118 6.93 -1.25 9.95
CA ASP A 118 7.73 -1.95 10.95
C ASP A 118 7.87 -3.45 10.68
N LEU A 119 7.17 -3.94 9.66
CA LEU A 119 7.10 -5.36 9.33
C LEU A 119 7.73 -5.65 7.98
N GLU A 120 8.52 -6.72 7.97
CA GLU A 120 9.21 -7.22 6.79
C GLU A 120 8.23 -7.79 5.75
N VAL A 121 8.68 -7.80 4.50
CA VAL A 121 7.98 -8.43 3.39
C VAL A 121 8.97 -9.07 2.43
N LEU A 122 8.66 -10.27 1.96
CA LEU A 122 9.42 -10.92 0.90
C LEU A 122 9.08 -10.26 -0.44
N ARG A 123 10.08 -9.67 -1.10
CA ARG A 123 9.93 -8.97 -2.37
C ARG A 123 11.04 -9.38 -3.32
N PHE A 124 10.68 -9.94 -4.47
CA PHE A 124 11.62 -10.40 -5.48
C PHE A 124 12.68 -11.37 -4.93
N GLY A 125 12.26 -12.25 -4.01
CA GLY A 125 13.15 -13.22 -3.36
C GLY A 125 14.04 -12.65 -2.24
N ALA A 126 13.91 -11.37 -1.89
CA ALA A 126 14.64 -10.74 -0.80
C ALA A 126 13.69 -10.20 0.28
N THR A 127 14.03 -10.39 1.54
CA THR A 127 13.29 -9.80 2.66
C THR A 127 13.68 -8.33 2.82
N VAL A 128 12.68 -7.45 2.82
CA VAL A 128 12.86 -6.00 2.93
C VAL A 128 11.89 -5.40 3.94
N ARG A 129 12.22 -4.23 4.47
CA ARG A 129 11.23 -3.32 5.07
C ARG A 129 10.85 -2.26 4.06
N LEU A 130 9.55 -2.02 3.89
CA LEU A 130 9.00 -0.94 3.08
C LEU A 130 8.67 0.26 3.98
N PHE A 131 8.86 1.47 3.49
CA PHE A 131 8.51 2.70 4.20
C PHE A 131 7.36 3.46 3.50
N ASP A 132 6.69 4.33 4.25
CA ASP A 132 5.50 5.07 3.75
C ASP A 132 5.82 6.12 2.68
N ASP A 133 7.09 6.51 2.54
CA ASP A 133 7.58 7.35 1.44
C ASP A 133 7.84 6.56 0.15
N GLY A 134 7.69 5.22 0.18
CA GLY A 134 7.92 4.32 -0.94
C GLY A 134 9.34 3.75 -1.01
N SER A 135 10.25 4.20 -0.15
CA SER A 135 11.59 3.61 -0.05
C SER A 135 11.55 2.24 0.60
N PHE A 136 12.65 1.49 0.48
CA PHE A 136 12.80 0.18 1.10
C PHE A 136 14.24 -0.08 1.51
N LEU A 137 14.41 -0.91 2.54
CA LEU A 137 15.71 -1.36 3.03
C LEU A 137 15.75 -2.89 3.01
N ALA A 138 16.79 -3.46 2.40
CA ALA A 138 17.04 -4.89 2.48
C ALA A 138 17.42 -5.28 3.92
N VAL A 139 16.79 -6.33 4.42
CA VAL A 139 17.15 -6.91 5.71
C VAL A 139 18.27 -7.91 5.44
N VAL A 140 19.47 -7.57 5.89
CA VAL A 140 20.62 -8.48 5.82
C VAL A 140 20.47 -9.51 6.93
N ALA A 141 20.48 -10.79 6.56
CA ALA A 141 20.55 -11.91 7.50
C ALA A 141 21.91 -11.97 8.20
#